data_AF-A0A3P6RGV4-F1
#
_entry.id   AF-A0A3P6RGV4-F1
#
_cell.length_a   1.000
_cell.length_b   1.000
_cell.length_c   1.000
_cell.angle_alpha   90.00
_cell.angle_beta   90.00
_cell.angle_gamma   90.00
#
_symmetry.space_group_name_H-M   'P 1'
#
loop_
_entity.id
_entity.type
_entity.pdbx_description
1 polymer ?
#
loop_
_entity_poly.entity_id
_entity_poly.type
_entity_poly.pdbx_seq_one_letter_code
_entity_poly.pdbx_strand_id
1 'polypeptide(L)'
;MCISNEAKAILAESPDKDIKVVCIGDKSKASLQRLYANKFLLSGKDIGRTPPTFGDASIAAKAILESGFDFEEATVIFNRFKTVVSYQTTRMPVLPLEAIKSKENLYTYDSVDDEVLQSYSEYSLAQLIYYAMKESAASEQASRMTAMDGASKNAGQCLPFLFF
;
A
#
# COMPACT_ATOMS: atom_id res chain seq x y z
N MET A 1 3.88 10.03 5.37
CA MET A 1 5.30 10.43 5.45
C MET A 1 6.20 9.23 5.72
N CYS A 2 5.87 8.32 6.65
CA CYS A 2 6.65 7.10 6.89
C CYS A 2 6.70 6.15 5.69
N ILE A 3 5.55 5.84 5.06
CA ILE A 3 5.47 5.00 3.84
C ILE A 3 6.35 5.55 2.70
N SER A 4 6.31 6.86 2.47
CA SER A 4 7.09 7.50 1.42
C SER A 4 8.59 7.50 1.71
N ASN A 5 9.00 7.53 2.99
CA ASN A 5 10.41 7.45 3.35
C ASN A 5 10.93 6.02 3.19
N GLU A 6 10.11 5.03 3.57
CA GLU A 6 10.43 3.62 3.37
C GLU A 6 10.57 3.27 1.88
N ALA A 7 9.63 3.75 1.05
CA ALA A 7 9.71 3.58 -0.40
C ALA A 7 10.98 4.20 -0.99
N LYS A 8 11.41 5.37 -0.47
CA LYS A 8 12.66 6.02 -0.87
C LYS A 8 13.89 5.21 -0.47
N ALA A 9 13.90 4.62 0.73
CA ALA A 9 14.99 3.77 1.19
C ALA A 9 15.20 2.58 0.24
N ILE A 10 14.10 1.90 -0.15
CA ILE A 10 14.15 0.77 -1.09
C ILE A 10 14.64 1.23 -2.48
N LEU A 11 14.14 2.37 -2.96
CA LEU A 11 14.56 2.94 -4.24
C LEU A 11 16.04 3.40 -4.25
N ALA A 12 16.61 3.70 -3.09
CA ALA A 12 18.01 4.07 -2.93
C ALA A 12 18.93 2.86 -2.75
N GLU A 13 18.45 1.78 -2.13
CA GLU A 13 19.19 0.52 -1.93
C GLU A 13 19.35 -0.28 -3.24
N SER A 14 18.45 -0.10 -4.20
CA SER A 14 18.48 -0.83 -5.48
C SER A 14 18.41 0.13 -6.68
N PRO A 15 19.49 0.90 -6.96
CA PRO A 15 19.53 1.83 -8.09
C PRO A 15 19.54 1.13 -9.47
N ASP A 16 20.05 -0.10 -9.55
CA ASP A 16 20.22 -0.85 -10.81
C ASP A 16 18.98 -1.64 -11.26
N LYS A 17 17.95 -1.78 -10.42
CA LYS A 17 16.70 -2.47 -10.80
C LYS A 17 15.70 -1.49 -11.44
N ASP A 18 15.02 -1.89 -12.52
CA ASP A 18 13.90 -1.13 -13.09
C ASP A 18 12.66 -1.22 -12.18
N ILE A 19 12.69 -0.45 -11.10
CA ILE A 19 11.61 -0.41 -10.11
C ILE A 19 10.53 0.53 -10.63
N LYS A 20 9.34 -0.03 -10.82
CA LYS A 20 8.12 0.73 -11.10
C LYS A 20 7.30 0.89 -9.83
N VAL A 21 6.76 2.09 -9.62
CA VAL A 21 6.00 2.44 -8.43
C VAL A 21 4.53 2.64 -8.80
N VAL A 22 3.66 1.92 -8.11
CA VAL A 22 2.21 2.10 -8.17
C VAL A 22 1.77 2.80 -6.90
N CYS A 23 1.15 3.97 -7.03
CA CYS A 23 0.67 4.73 -5.88
C CYS A 23 -0.85 4.67 -5.78
N ILE A 24 -1.33 4.14 -4.67
CA ILE A 24 -2.74 4.15 -4.30
C ILE A 24 -2.95 5.37 -3.38
N GLY A 25 -3.56 6.43 -3.91
CA GLY A 25 -3.86 7.68 -3.20
C GLY A 25 -3.02 8.88 -3.66
N ASP A 26 -3.60 10.08 -3.54
CA ASP A 26 -2.95 11.31 -4.01
C ASP A 26 -1.79 11.78 -3.10
N LYS A 27 -1.88 11.53 -1.79
CA LYS A 27 -0.84 11.95 -0.82
C LYS A 27 0.49 11.21 -1.05
N SER A 28 0.43 9.91 -1.34
CA SER A 28 1.62 9.08 -1.63
C SER A 28 2.25 9.52 -2.95
N LYS A 29 1.44 9.74 -3.98
CA LYS A 29 1.88 10.30 -5.26
C LYS A 29 2.57 11.65 -5.09
N ALA A 30 1.94 12.62 -4.43
CA ALA A 30 2.51 13.96 -4.24
C ALA A 30 3.88 13.93 -3.54
N SER A 31 4.06 13.01 -2.58
CA SER A 31 5.32 12.86 -1.85
C SER A 31 6.45 12.22 -2.67
N LEU A 32 6.12 11.38 -3.65
CA LEU A 32 7.09 10.61 -4.44
C LEU A 32 7.34 11.23 -5.83
N GLN A 33 6.36 11.96 -6.37
CA GLN A 33 6.43 12.61 -7.69
C GLN A 33 7.60 13.59 -7.82
N ARG A 34 7.99 14.27 -6.73
CA ARG A 34 9.12 15.22 -6.77
C ARG A 34 10.47 14.57 -7.05
N LEU A 35 10.66 13.31 -6.67
CA LEU A 35 11.96 12.63 -6.73
C LEU A 35 11.99 11.48 -7.74
N TYR A 36 10.84 10.84 -8.00
CA TYR A 36 10.76 9.62 -8.81
C TYR A 36 9.65 9.68 -9.87
N ALA A 37 9.34 10.86 -10.42
CA ALA A 37 8.30 11.05 -11.45
C ALA A 37 8.39 10.04 -12.60
N ASN A 38 9.62 9.68 -13.02
CA ASN A 38 9.87 8.81 -14.16
C ASN A 38 9.66 7.31 -13.87
N LYS A 39 9.47 6.92 -12.60
CA LYS A 39 9.28 5.53 -12.17
C LYS A 39 7.81 5.19 -11.88
N PHE A 40 6.87 6.11 -12.11
CA PHE A 40 5.44 5.87 -11.88
C PHE A 40 4.81 5.06 -13.00
N LEU A 41 4.15 3.95 -12.64
CA LEU A 41 3.36 3.17 -13.58
C LEU A 41 1.89 3.59 -13.55
N LEU A 42 1.30 3.62 -12.35
CA LEU A 42 -0.13 3.85 -12.13
C LEU A 42 -0.37 4.67 -10.87
N SER A 43 -1.49 5.41 -10.87
CA SER A 43 -1.93 6.21 -9.73
C SER A 43 -3.43 6.08 -9.53
N GLY A 44 -3.83 5.57 -8.37
CA GLY A 44 -5.22 5.59 -7.91
C GLY A 44 -5.56 6.92 -7.24
N LYS A 45 -6.67 7.54 -7.62
CA LYS A 45 -7.23 8.76 -7.01
C LYS A 45 -8.41 8.42 -6.10
N ASP A 46 -8.76 9.34 -5.19
CA ASP A 46 -9.92 9.26 -4.28
C ASP A 46 -9.90 8.14 -3.21
N ILE A 47 -8.77 7.49 -2.97
CA ILE A 47 -8.63 6.57 -1.83
C ILE A 47 -8.59 7.37 -0.51
N GLY A 48 -9.56 7.14 0.38
CA GLY A 48 -9.61 7.69 1.75
C GLY A 48 -10.80 8.59 2.09
N ARG A 49 -11.65 8.94 1.12
CA ARG A 49 -12.91 9.66 1.37
C ARG A 49 -14.01 8.74 1.86
N THR A 50 -14.17 7.61 1.18
CA THR A 50 -15.07 6.53 1.56
C THR A 50 -14.28 5.36 2.16
N PRO A 51 -14.92 4.49 2.96
CA PRO A 51 -14.29 3.26 3.41
C PRO A 51 -13.88 2.42 2.19
N PRO A 52 -12.64 1.95 2.11
CA PRO A 52 -12.19 1.20 0.93
C PRO A 52 -12.96 -0.11 0.82
N THR A 53 -13.41 -0.44 -0.38
CA THR A 53 -14.14 -1.66 -0.70
C THR A 53 -13.27 -2.65 -1.48
N PHE A 54 -13.70 -3.91 -1.54
CA PHE A 54 -13.00 -4.90 -2.36
C PHE A 54 -13.08 -4.56 -3.85
N GLY A 55 -14.13 -3.85 -4.30
CA GLY A 55 -14.25 -3.36 -5.68
C GLY A 55 -13.11 -2.41 -6.04
N ASP A 56 -12.76 -1.48 -5.15
CA ASP A 56 -11.66 -0.52 -5.36
C ASP A 56 -10.32 -1.24 -5.48
N ALA A 57 -10.06 -2.22 -4.60
CA ALA A 57 -8.86 -3.04 -4.64
C ALA A 57 -8.79 -3.90 -5.92
N SER A 58 -9.93 -4.43 -6.36
CA SER A 58 -10.03 -5.21 -7.60
C SER A 58 -9.74 -4.36 -8.83
N ILE A 59 -10.23 -3.12 -8.88
CA ILE A 59 -9.93 -2.17 -9.97
C ILE A 59 -8.43 -1.84 -9.97
N ALA A 60 -7.83 -1.61 -8.81
CA ALA A 60 -6.40 -1.36 -8.70
C ALA A 60 -5.57 -2.58 -9.15
N ALA A 61 -5.94 -3.79 -8.73
CA ALA A 61 -5.28 -5.03 -9.15
C ALA A 61 -5.39 -5.24 -10.66
N LYS A 62 -6.58 -5.05 -11.24
CA LYS A 62 -6.79 -5.12 -12.69
C LYS A 62 -5.93 -4.11 -13.44
N ALA A 63 -5.87 -2.86 -12.99
CA ALA A 63 -5.03 -1.85 -13.62
C ALA A 63 -3.54 -2.25 -13.60
N ILE A 64 -3.07 -2.86 -12.50
CA ILE A 64 -1.69 -3.38 -12.40
C ILE A 64 -1.47 -4.51 -13.39
N LEU A 65 -2.41 -5.46 -13.52
CA LEU A 65 -2.31 -6.57 -14.46
C LEU A 65 -2.36 -6.10 -15.93
N GLU A 66 -3.26 -5.16 -16.25
CA GLU A 66 -3.42 -4.57 -17.59
C GLU A 66 -2.22 -3.70 -18.00
N SER A 67 -1.40 -3.25 -17.05
CA SER A 67 -0.20 -2.47 -17.36
C SER A 67 0.84 -3.24 -18.18
N GLY A 68 0.73 -4.58 -18.23
CA GLY A 68 1.64 -5.44 -18.99
C GLY A 68 3.08 -5.42 -18.48
N PHE A 69 3.31 -4.87 -17.28
CA PHE A 69 4.63 -4.86 -16.67
C PHE A 69 4.86 -6.20 -15.96
N ASP A 70 5.83 -6.95 -16.47
CA ASP A 70 6.25 -8.20 -15.85
C ASP A 70 7.16 -7.89 -14.65
N PHE A 71 6.83 -8.45 -13.49
CA PHE A 71 7.54 -8.21 -12.24
C PHE A 71 7.96 -9.52 -11.59
N GLU A 72 9.26 -9.66 -11.33
CA GLU A 72 9.81 -10.81 -10.59
C GLU A 72 9.56 -10.71 -9.08
N GLU A 73 9.49 -9.49 -8.56
CA GLU A 73 9.27 -9.22 -7.14
C GLU A 73 8.39 -7.98 -6.96
N ALA A 74 7.27 -8.14 -6.25
CA ALA A 74 6.40 -7.03 -5.88
C ALA A 74 6.32 -6.93 -4.36
N THR A 75 6.35 -5.71 -3.84
CA THR A 75 6.23 -5.45 -2.39
C THR A 75 5.19 -4.36 -2.16
N VAL A 76 4.18 -4.67 -1.36
CA VAL A 76 3.17 -3.71 -0.91
C VAL A 76 3.63 -3.10 0.41
N ILE A 77 3.75 -1.78 0.44
CA ILE A 77 4.11 -1.03 1.65
C ILE A 77 2.85 -0.37 2.20
N PHE A 78 2.52 -0.66 3.45
CA PHE A 78 1.36 -0.08 4.11
C PHE A 78 1.64 0.20 5.58
N ASN A 79 0.75 0.97 6.20
CA ASN A 79 0.79 1.19 7.64
C ASN A 79 -0.11 0.15 8.31
N ARG A 80 0.49 -0.71 9.12
CA ARG A 80 -0.23 -1.66 9.98
C ARG A 80 -0.68 -0.96 11.24
N PHE A 81 -1.95 -1.14 11.58
CA PHE A 81 -2.51 -0.61 12.81
C PHE A 81 -1.98 -1.42 14.01
N LYS A 82 -1.37 -0.76 14.99
CA LYS A 82 -0.92 -1.41 16.23
C LYS A 82 -1.79 -0.99 17.41
N THR A 83 -1.89 0.32 17.63
CA THR A 83 -2.75 0.92 18.64
C THR A 83 -3.31 2.24 18.11
N VAL A 84 -4.24 2.83 18.86
CA VAL A 84 -4.83 4.14 18.51
C VAL A 84 -3.76 5.24 18.39
N VAL A 85 -2.67 5.11 19.14
CA VAL A 85 -1.58 6.11 19.20
C VAL A 85 -0.42 5.76 18.25
N SER A 86 -0.22 4.47 17.94
CA SER A 86 0.95 3.99 17.21
C SER A 86 0.57 3.09 16.04
N TYR A 87 1.20 3.36 14.89
CA TYR A 87 1.15 2.53 13.69
C TYR A 87 2.57 2.15 13.28
N GLN A 88 2.72 1.04 12.57
CA GLN A 88 4.02 0.56 12.07
C GLN A 88 3.97 0.40 10.55
N THR A 89 4.88 1.05 9.84
CA THR A 89 5.05 0.83 8.40
C THR A 89 5.64 -0.56 8.19
N THR A 90 4.92 -1.40 7.45
CA THR A 90 5.27 -2.79 7.21
C THR A 90 5.30 -3.05 5.70
N ARG A 91 6.19 -3.95 5.28
CA ARG A 91 6.34 -4.40 3.91
C ARG A 91 5.73 -5.80 3.80
N MET A 92 4.97 -6.05 2.75
CA MET A 92 4.39 -7.36 2.49
C MET A 92 4.77 -7.78 1.07
N PRO A 93 5.55 -8.87 0.92
CA PRO A 93 5.92 -9.37 -0.38
C PRO A 93 4.70 -9.99 -1.07
N VAL A 94 4.60 -9.75 -2.37
CA VAL A 94 3.62 -10.34 -3.27
C VAL A 94 4.38 -11.29 -4.17
N LEU A 95 3.95 -12.55 -4.19
CA LEU A 95 4.56 -13.58 -5.02
C LEU A 95 3.93 -13.54 -6.41
N PRO A 96 4.70 -13.29 -7.49
CA PRO A 96 4.19 -13.40 -8.85
C PRO A 96 3.96 -14.87 -9.22
N LEU A 97 3.22 -15.08 -10.30
CA LEU A 97 2.83 -16.41 -10.79
C LEU A 97 4.03 -17.34 -10.98
N GLU A 98 5.13 -16.84 -11.54
CA GLU A 98 6.35 -17.63 -11.78
C GLU A 98 7.00 -18.11 -10.48
N ALA A 99 7.03 -17.25 -9.45
CA ALA A 99 7.53 -17.60 -8.13
C ALA A 99 6.62 -18.56 -7.37
N ILE A 100 5.34 -18.64 -7.74
CA ILE A 100 4.41 -19.65 -7.24
C ILE A 100 4.74 -20.98 -7.95
N LYS A 101 4.79 -21.00 -9.29
CA LYS A 101 5.07 -22.20 -10.10
C LYS A 101 6.41 -22.86 -9.77
N SER A 102 7.43 -22.09 -9.42
CA SER A 102 8.76 -22.62 -9.09
C SER A 102 8.84 -23.38 -7.77
N LYS A 103 7.79 -23.38 -6.94
CA LYS A 103 7.78 -24.10 -5.65
C LYS A 103 7.48 -25.60 -5.84
N GLU A 104 8.45 -26.43 -5.49
CA GLU A 104 8.37 -27.90 -5.57
C GLU A 104 7.18 -28.52 -4.81
N ASN A 105 6.66 -27.85 -3.78
CA ASN A 105 5.53 -28.35 -3.01
C ASN A 105 4.20 -28.38 -3.79
N LEU A 106 4.11 -27.68 -4.94
CA LEU A 106 2.91 -27.69 -5.78
C LEU A 106 2.74 -29.00 -6.55
N TYR A 107 3.81 -29.75 -6.81
CA TYR A 107 3.73 -31.03 -7.52
C TYR A 107 2.97 -32.12 -6.76
N THR A 108 2.70 -31.92 -5.45
CA THR A 108 1.87 -32.82 -4.64
C THR A 108 0.37 -32.69 -4.96
N TYR A 109 -0.04 -31.60 -5.61
CA TYR A 109 -1.44 -31.34 -5.93
C TYR A 109 -1.75 -31.75 -7.37
N ASP A 110 -2.45 -32.87 -7.52
CA ASP A 110 -2.78 -33.51 -8.80
C ASP A 110 -3.87 -32.76 -9.62
N SER A 111 -4.38 -31.64 -9.09
CA SER A 111 -5.56 -30.93 -9.62
C SER A 111 -5.35 -29.42 -9.78
N VAL A 112 -4.10 -28.95 -9.83
CA VAL A 112 -3.80 -27.53 -10.01
C VAL A 112 -3.53 -27.28 -11.50
N ASP A 113 -4.60 -26.96 -12.23
CA ASP A 113 -4.48 -26.48 -13.60
C ASP A 113 -3.82 -25.10 -13.65
N ASP A 114 -3.12 -24.81 -14.73
CA ASP A 114 -2.45 -23.52 -14.95
C ASP A 114 -3.44 -22.33 -14.89
N GLU A 115 -4.67 -22.52 -15.36
CA GLU A 115 -5.74 -21.51 -15.30
C GLU A 115 -6.20 -21.21 -13.87
N VAL A 116 -6.22 -22.23 -13.00
CA VAL A 116 -6.59 -22.09 -11.58
C VAL A 116 -5.49 -21.34 -10.85
N LEU A 117 -4.23 -21.64 -11.15
CA LEU A 117 -3.09 -20.97 -10.54
C LEU A 117 -3.04 -19.49 -10.92
N GLN A 118 -3.35 -19.17 -12.19
CA GLN A 118 -3.46 -17.79 -12.64
C GLN A 118 -4.58 -17.05 -11.89
N SER A 119 -5.78 -17.62 -11.85
CA SER A 119 -6.92 -17.06 -11.13
C SER A 119 -6.61 -16.84 -9.65
N TYR A 120 -5.88 -17.78 -9.02
CA TYR A 120 -5.44 -17.67 -7.64
C TYR A 120 -4.44 -16.52 -7.43
N SER A 121 -3.46 -16.36 -8.33
CA SER A 121 -2.49 -15.28 -8.25
C SER A 121 -3.16 -13.90 -8.37
N GLU A 122 -4.05 -13.74 -9.34
CA GLU A 122 -4.81 -12.50 -9.56
C GLU A 122 -5.70 -12.16 -8.35
N TYR A 123 -6.40 -13.17 -7.80
CA TYR A 123 -7.22 -12.99 -6.61
C TYR A 123 -6.39 -12.66 -5.37
N SER A 124 -5.24 -13.32 -5.19
CA SER A 124 -4.31 -13.07 -4.10
C SER A 124 -3.79 -11.63 -4.14
N LEU A 125 -3.43 -11.12 -5.32
CA LEU A 125 -3.04 -9.72 -5.50
C LEU A 125 -4.14 -8.75 -5.02
N ALA A 126 -5.38 -8.96 -5.47
CA ALA A 126 -6.51 -8.12 -5.07
C ALA A 126 -6.78 -8.19 -3.54
N GLN A 127 -6.70 -9.38 -2.95
CA GLN A 127 -6.86 -9.58 -1.51
C GLN A 127 -5.78 -8.85 -0.70
N LEU A 128 -4.51 -8.94 -1.12
CA LEU A 128 -3.39 -8.30 -0.45
C LEU A 128 -3.48 -6.78 -0.51
N ILE A 129 -3.88 -6.22 -1.66
CA ILE A 129 -4.15 -4.79 -1.81
C ILE A 129 -5.29 -4.37 -0.88
N TYR A 130 -6.38 -5.14 -0.85
CA TYR A 130 -7.52 -4.84 0.02
C TYR A 130 -7.15 -4.86 1.50
N TYR A 131 -6.36 -5.85 1.95
CA TYR A 131 -5.84 -5.93 3.31
C TYR A 131 -5.01 -4.69 3.66
N ALA A 132 -4.05 -4.32 2.80
CA ALA A 132 -3.21 -3.14 2.97
C ALA A 132 -4.03 -1.83 3.03
N MET A 133 -5.08 -1.71 2.20
CA MET A 133 -5.97 -0.55 2.20
C MET A 133 -6.75 -0.42 3.51
N LYS A 134 -7.26 -1.53 4.06
CA LYS A 134 -8.01 -1.51 5.34
C LYS A 134 -7.14 -1.13 6.52
N GLU A 135 -5.96 -1.74 6.64
CA GLU A 135 -4.97 -1.44 7.69
C GLU A 135 -4.53 0.03 7.66
N SER A 136 -4.23 0.53 6.45
CA SER A 136 -3.82 1.92 6.25
C SER A 136 -4.95 2.90 6.57
N ALA A 137 -6.19 2.59 6.16
CA ALA A 137 -7.36 3.42 6.46
C ALA A 137 -7.62 3.50 7.98
N ALA A 138 -7.55 2.37 8.69
CA ALA A 138 -7.72 2.34 10.15
C ALA A 138 -6.63 3.16 10.86
N SER A 139 -5.36 2.99 10.44
CA SER A 139 -4.23 3.76 10.96
C SER A 139 -4.38 5.26 10.71
N GLU A 140 -4.88 5.67 9.53
CA GLU A 140 -5.11 7.08 9.21
C GLU A 140 -6.23 7.68 10.08
N GLN A 141 -7.34 6.96 10.29
CA GLN A 141 -8.43 7.44 11.15
C GLN A 141 -7.97 7.60 12.61
N ALA A 142 -7.23 6.63 13.14
CA ALA A 142 -6.70 6.68 14.50
C ALA A 142 -5.71 7.84 14.71
N SER A 143 -4.82 8.06 13.73
CA SER A 143 -3.89 9.19 13.73
C SER A 143 -4.62 10.53 13.66
N ARG A 144 -5.67 10.63 12.81
CA ARG A 144 -6.49 11.85 12.73
C ARG A 144 -7.20 12.14 14.05
N MET A 145 -7.75 11.13 14.70
CA MET A 145 -8.42 11.28 16.00
C MET A 145 -7.44 11.81 17.06
N THR A 146 -6.27 11.20 17.17
CA THR A 146 -5.24 11.58 18.15
C THR A 146 -4.70 12.99 17.90
N ALA A 147 -4.47 13.35 16.62
CA ALA A 147 -4.02 14.69 16.25
C ALA A 147 -5.06 15.78 16.60
N MET A 148 -6.35 15.50 16.41
CA MET A 148 -7.43 16.44 16.73
C MET A 148 -7.62 16.62 18.24
N ASP A 149 -7.51 15.53 19.02
CA ASP A 149 -7.55 15.60 20.49
C ASP A 149 -6.37 16.42 21.04
N GLY A 150 -5.16 16.20 20.50
CA GLY A 150 -3.98 17.00 20.82
C GLY A 150 -4.16 18.49 20.47
N ALA A 151 -4.71 18.81 19.30
CA ALA A 151 -4.98 20.17 18.89
C ALA A 151 -6.01 20.86 19.81
N SER A 152 -7.06 20.14 20.21
CA SER A 152 -8.10 20.67 21.10
C SER A 152 -7.54 20.99 22.49
N LYS A 153 -6.69 20.11 23.03
CA LYS A 153 -5.99 20.34 24.30
C LYS A 153 -5.04 21.54 24.23
N ASN A 154 -4.27 21.66 23.15
CA ASN A 154 -3.35 22.79 22.95
C ASN A 154 -4.10 24.12 22.81
N ALA A 155 -5.19 24.15 22.04
CA ALA A 155 -6.04 25.34 21.94
C ALA A 155 -6.62 25.73 23.31
N GLY A 156 -7.07 24.76 24.10
CA GLY A 156 -7.51 24.97 25.48
C GLY A 156 -6.46 25.60 26.40
N GLN A 157 -5.18 25.26 26.22
CA GLN A 157 -4.07 25.85 26.98
C GLN A 157 -3.70 27.26 26.49
N CYS A 158 -3.89 27.56 25.20
CA CYS A 158 -3.61 28.89 24.65
C CYS A 158 -4.70 29.93 24.99
N LEU A 159 -5.98 29.51 25.10
CA LEU A 159 -7.10 30.39 25.44
C LEU A 159 -6.86 31.29 26.68
N PRO A 160 -6.37 30.79 27.83
CA PRO A 160 -6.11 31.64 28.99
C PRO A 160 -4.96 32.64 28.80
N PHE A 161 -4.03 32.40 27.85
CA PHE A 161 -2.94 33.34 27.55
C PHE A 161 -3.41 34.49 26.63
N LEU A 162 -4.51 34.31 25.92
CA LEU A 162 -5.07 35.32 24.99
C LEU A 162 -6.02 36.32 25.68
N PHE A 163 -6.39 36.08 26.95
CA PHE A 163 -7.35 36.88 27.72
C PHE A 163 -6.70 37.80 28.79
N PHE A 164 -5.45 38.19 28.59
CA PHE A 164 -4.78 39.31 29.27
C PHE A 164 -4.43 40.39 28.25
#